data_AF-A0A1J1JGN8-F1
#
_entry.id   AF-A0A1J1JGN8-F1
#
_cell.length_a   1.000
_cell.length_b   1.000
_cell.length_c   1.000
_cell.angle_alpha   90.00
_cell.angle_beta   90.00
_cell.angle_gamma   90.00
#
_symmetry.space_group_name_H-M   'P 1'
#
loop_
_entity.id
_entity.type
_entity.pdbx_description
1 polymer ?
#
loop_
_entity_poly.entity_id
_entity_poly.type
_entity_poly.pdbx_seq_one_letter_code
_entity_poly.pdbx_strand_id
1 'polypeptide(L)'
;MEMVGQVPEEKFQIILTGDIAYVRLPERLSILEAVSFKSTFQNVISLSPPPKKIILDFSQTIFIDSSGIGALISNLKTTKAKGIELVLKSVGSQVMAVFSLTSLDEVLTIEPPSADDKLKDKTRGEHSLPVTHPSVRSWLKRLIDITGAIVGLSISSVLAVPIIIAIRLDSPGPIFFGQVRCGWMGKRFRIWKFRSMCTNAEALKDKIPNQAKGAIFKNDNDPRITKVGQILRRTSLDELPQFWNVLTGEMSLVGTRPPTPDEVERYEVPPLLAQSNLQVKTALTALEEVLFWFDKIAADFLPDGILHQCQIALTEGFTNAVRHAHCALPETTPIELEIRIFSPWIEIKIWDRGEPFNLEKALESVLEMHTDPLEHEGGRGLIFMSKLMDELYYIRLEDHRNCLVMRKQI
;
A
#
# COMPACT_ATOMS: atom_id res chain seq x y z
N MET A 1 24.85 24.83 29.41
CA MET A 1 23.40 24.86 29.66
C MET A 1 22.83 25.88 28.71
N GLU A 2 22.38 25.43 27.54
CA GLU A 2 21.17 25.88 26.85
C GLU A 2 21.00 25.01 25.61
N MET A 3 19.98 24.16 25.67
CA MET A 3 19.50 23.30 24.60
C MET A 3 18.75 24.20 23.61
N VAL A 4 19.27 24.34 22.39
CA VAL A 4 18.49 24.92 21.29
C VAL A 4 17.81 23.76 20.57
N GLY A 5 16.56 23.50 20.94
CA GLY A 5 15.72 22.51 20.27
C GLY A 5 15.47 22.90 18.82
N GLN A 6 15.85 22.03 17.88
CA GLN A 6 15.46 22.14 16.48
C GLN A 6 13.97 21.82 16.34
N VAL A 7 13.24 22.73 15.70
CA VAL A 7 11.84 22.56 15.28
C VAL A 7 11.80 21.55 14.11
N PRO A 8 10.81 20.65 14.00
CA PRO A 8 10.74 19.66 12.91
C PRO A 8 10.57 20.34 11.56
N GLU A 9 11.37 19.96 10.55
CA GLU A 9 11.27 20.48 9.18
C GLU A 9 9.85 20.31 8.61
N GLU A 10 9.19 21.42 8.27
CA GLU A 10 7.86 21.42 7.66
C GLU A 10 7.93 20.86 6.21
N LYS A 11 7.39 19.66 5.99
CA LYS A 11 7.38 18.96 4.69
C LYS A 11 6.57 19.63 3.57
N PHE A 12 5.81 20.69 3.86
CA PHE A 12 4.98 21.40 2.88
C PHE A 12 5.38 22.87 2.84
N GLN A 13 5.61 23.41 1.64
CA GLN A 13 5.85 24.84 1.50
C GLN A 13 4.52 25.59 1.64
N ILE A 14 4.40 26.37 2.72
CA ILE A 14 3.26 27.25 2.97
C ILE A 14 3.68 28.69 2.67
N ILE A 15 2.92 29.37 1.81
CA ILE A 15 3.13 30.78 1.51
C ILE A 15 1.86 31.54 1.92
N LEU A 16 1.98 32.43 2.89
CA LEU A 16 0.88 33.31 3.32
C LEU A 16 0.96 34.62 2.55
N THR A 17 -0.14 35.01 1.91
CA THR A 17 -0.24 36.27 1.15
C THR A 17 -1.55 36.95 1.53
N GLY A 18 -1.49 37.84 2.52
CA GLY A 18 -2.68 38.49 3.09
C GLY A 18 -3.64 37.47 3.72
N ASP A 19 -4.89 37.46 3.27
CA ASP A 19 -5.94 36.54 3.74
C ASP A 19 -5.91 35.16 3.04
N ILE A 20 -4.90 34.90 2.20
CA ILE A 20 -4.78 33.68 1.39
C ILE A 20 -3.59 32.85 1.86
N ALA A 21 -3.80 31.55 2.10
CA ALA A 21 -2.74 30.59 2.34
C ALA A 21 -2.54 29.68 1.12
N TYR A 22 -1.34 29.68 0.55
CA TYR A 22 -0.93 28.73 -0.47
C TYR A 22 -0.23 27.56 0.19
N VAL A 23 -0.68 26.35 -0.10
CA VAL A 23 -0.06 25.10 0.37
C VAL A 23 0.37 24.31 -0.85
N ARG A 24 1.68 24.21 -1.05
CA ARG A 24 2.23 23.42 -2.15
C ARG A 24 2.26 21.95 -1.77
N LEU A 25 1.59 21.12 -2.55
CA LEU A 25 1.51 19.69 -2.30
C LEU A 25 2.73 18.96 -2.87
N PRO A 26 3.16 17.84 -2.26
CA PRO A 26 4.30 17.06 -2.73
C PRO A 26 4.01 16.37 -4.06
N GLU A 27 5.06 15.80 -4.66
CA GLU A 27 4.96 15.04 -5.92
C GLU A 27 4.01 13.84 -5.81
N ARG A 28 4.00 13.18 -4.64
CA ARG A 28 3.08 12.08 -4.33
C ARG A 28 2.33 12.39 -3.05
N LEU A 29 1.01 12.30 -3.09
CA LEU A 29 0.15 12.43 -1.92
C LEU A 29 -0.39 11.03 -1.56
N SER A 30 0.49 10.23 -0.96
CA SER A 30 0.18 8.88 -0.48
C SER A 30 -0.08 8.88 1.03
N ILE A 31 -0.22 7.70 1.64
CA ILE A 31 -0.50 7.54 3.07
C ILE A 31 0.38 8.42 3.99
N LEU A 32 1.70 8.47 3.75
CA LEU A 32 2.62 9.20 4.62
C LEU A 32 2.46 10.72 4.48
N GLU A 33 2.32 11.20 3.24
CA GLU A 33 2.11 12.62 2.98
C GLU A 33 0.71 13.06 3.40
N ALA A 34 -0.30 12.17 3.34
CA ALA A 34 -1.68 12.47 3.76
C ALA A 34 -1.78 12.79 5.26
N VAL A 35 -1.03 12.07 6.10
CA VAL A 35 -0.97 12.33 7.55
C VAL A 35 -0.33 13.69 7.81
N SER A 36 0.82 13.93 7.18
CA SER A 36 1.56 15.18 7.31
C SER A 36 0.71 16.34 6.81
N PHE A 37 0.06 16.18 5.65
CA PHE A 37 -0.85 17.14 5.04
C PHE A 37 -2.00 17.50 5.97
N LYS A 38 -2.63 16.53 6.63
CA LYS A 38 -3.70 16.79 7.60
C LYS A 38 -3.22 17.64 8.78
N SER A 39 -2.05 17.34 9.33
CA SER A 39 -1.48 18.12 10.44
C SER A 39 -1.10 19.54 10.02
N THR A 40 -0.42 19.70 8.86
CA THR A 40 -0.08 20.99 8.26
C THR A 40 -1.32 21.84 8.04
N PHE A 41 -2.38 21.22 7.51
CA PHE A 41 -3.62 21.93 7.21
C PHE A 41 -4.37 22.38 8.47
N GLN A 42 -4.33 21.57 9.54
CA GLN A 42 -4.83 21.97 10.86
C GLN A 42 -4.06 23.17 11.43
N ASN A 43 -2.73 23.17 11.28
CA ASN A 43 -1.90 24.30 11.71
C ASN A 43 -2.26 25.59 10.96
N VAL A 44 -2.39 25.52 9.62
CA VAL A 44 -2.79 26.67 8.79
C VAL A 44 -4.16 27.21 9.18
N ILE A 45 -5.13 26.32 9.43
CA ILE A 45 -6.48 26.71 9.87
C ILE A 45 -6.48 27.31 11.28
N SER A 46 -5.52 26.93 12.13
CA SER A 46 -5.40 27.42 13.51
C SER A 46 -4.70 28.77 13.64
N LEU A 47 -4.17 29.31 12.54
CA LEU A 47 -3.56 30.64 12.52
C LEU A 47 -4.55 31.71 12.99
N SER A 48 -4.04 32.74 13.66
CA SER A 48 -4.83 33.89 14.12
C SER A 48 -4.26 35.18 13.53
N PRO A 49 -4.98 35.86 12.61
CA PRO A 49 -6.30 35.50 12.08
C PRO A 49 -6.25 34.30 11.10
N PRO A 50 -7.33 33.48 11.02
CA PRO A 50 -7.39 32.38 10.08
C PRO A 50 -7.52 32.90 8.63
N PRO A 51 -6.92 32.22 7.64
CA PRO A 51 -7.04 32.61 6.25
C PRO A 51 -8.50 32.48 5.78
N LYS A 52 -8.97 33.42 4.95
CA LYS A 52 -10.30 33.33 4.33
C LYS A 52 -10.33 32.34 3.17
N LYS A 53 -9.17 32.16 2.50
CA LYS A 53 -9.02 31.27 1.35
C LYS A 53 -7.74 30.45 1.46
N ILE A 54 -7.82 29.17 1.16
CA ILE A 54 -6.67 28.27 1.08
C ILE A 54 -6.59 27.72 -0.34
N ILE A 55 -5.42 27.85 -0.97
CA ILE A 55 -5.13 27.34 -2.30
C ILE A 55 -4.17 26.17 -2.18
N LEU A 56 -4.61 25.00 -2.63
CA LEU A 56 -3.77 23.81 -2.75
C LEU A 56 -3.14 23.79 -4.13
N ASP A 57 -1.82 23.92 -4.19
CA ASP A 57 -1.07 23.87 -5.44
C ASP A 57 -0.63 22.43 -5.75
N PHE A 58 -1.27 21.84 -6.77
CA PHE A 58 -0.99 20.52 -7.30
C PHE A 58 0.05 20.53 -8.43
N SER A 59 0.71 21.67 -8.67
CA SER A 59 1.65 21.86 -9.78
C SER A 59 2.73 20.78 -9.88
N GLN A 60 3.15 20.18 -8.77
CA GLN A 60 4.10 19.07 -8.73
C GLN A 60 3.49 17.69 -8.46
N THR A 61 2.23 17.63 -8.03
CA THR A 61 1.58 16.38 -7.63
C THR A 61 1.18 15.56 -8.85
N ILE A 62 1.77 14.38 -8.97
CA ILE A 62 1.51 13.40 -10.05
C ILE A 62 0.69 12.20 -9.55
N PHE A 63 0.71 11.93 -8.24
CA PHE A 63 0.06 10.76 -7.66
C PHE A 63 -0.76 11.13 -6.42
N ILE A 64 -1.95 10.55 -6.33
CA ILE A 64 -2.80 10.60 -5.14
C ILE A 64 -3.45 9.22 -4.93
N ASP A 65 -3.38 8.70 -3.71
CA ASP A 65 -4.04 7.44 -3.33
C ASP A 65 -5.33 7.69 -2.52
N SER A 66 -5.98 6.61 -2.07
CA SER A 66 -7.19 6.71 -1.25
C SER A 66 -7.01 7.49 0.05
N SER A 67 -5.79 7.51 0.61
CA SER A 67 -5.47 8.23 1.84
C SER A 67 -5.25 9.71 1.58
N GLY A 68 -4.57 10.06 0.49
CA GLY A 68 -4.47 11.44 0.01
C GLY A 68 -5.83 12.05 -0.28
N ILE A 69 -6.73 11.30 -0.94
CA ILE A 69 -8.12 11.69 -1.17
C ILE A 69 -8.86 11.86 0.16
N GLY A 70 -8.72 10.91 1.09
CA GLY A 70 -9.35 10.97 2.41
C GLY A 70 -8.93 12.22 3.20
N ALA A 71 -7.64 12.55 3.17
CA ALA A 71 -7.11 13.75 3.82
C ALA A 71 -7.65 15.03 3.17
N LEU A 72 -7.71 15.10 1.83
CA LEU A 72 -8.28 16.21 1.09
C LEU A 72 -9.76 16.44 1.45
N ILE A 73 -10.58 15.38 1.48
CA ILE A 73 -12.00 15.48 1.83
C ILE A 73 -12.17 15.90 3.30
N SER A 74 -11.36 15.37 4.21
CA SER A 74 -11.37 15.76 5.63
C SER A 74 -11.08 17.26 5.77
N ASN A 75 -10.10 17.77 5.03
CA ASN A 75 -9.71 19.17 5.01
C ASN A 75 -10.79 20.07 4.39
N LEU A 76 -11.47 19.60 3.33
CA LEU A 76 -12.62 20.28 2.73
C LEU A 76 -13.80 20.41 3.72
N LYS A 77 -14.11 19.34 4.47
CA LYS A 77 -15.16 19.39 5.51
C LYS A 77 -14.81 20.39 6.61
N THR A 78 -13.55 20.39 7.05
CA THR A 78 -13.06 21.26 8.12
C THR A 78 -13.08 22.74 7.71
N THR A 79 -12.69 23.05 6.47
CA THR A 79 -12.72 24.41 5.92
C THR A 79 -14.15 24.92 5.75
N LYS A 80 -15.05 24.11 5.20
CA LYS A 80 -16.48 24.44 5.11
C LYS A 80 -17.09 24.75 6.48
N ALA A 81 -16.77 23.96 7.51
CA ALA A 81 -17.28 24.19 8.87
C ALA A 81 -16.80 25.52 9.49
N LYS A 82 -15.64 26.03 9.05
CA LYS A 82 -15.05 27.30 9.52
C LYS A 82 -15.28 28.47 8.56
N GLY A 83 -16.03 28.28 7.47
CA GLY A 83 -16.29 29.32 6.48
C GLY A 83 -15.07 29.73 5.64
N ILE A 84 -14.07 28.85 5.51
CA ILE A 84 -12.85 29.07 4.72
C ILE A 84 -13.05 28.48 3.33
N GLU A 85 -12.76 29.25 2.28
CA GLU A 85 -12.82 28.78 0.88
C GLU A 85 -11.60 27.90 0.57
N LEU A 86 -11.80 26.69 0.04
CA LEU A 86 -10.72 25.78 -0.37
C LEU A 86 -10.73 25.61 -1.89
N VAL A 87 -9.62 25.97 -2.55
CA VAL A 87 -9.46 25.91 -4.01
C VAL A 87 -8.24 25.08 -4.39
N LEU A 88 -8.37 24.29 -5.45
CA LEU A 88 -7.30 23.47 -6.00
C LEU A 88 -6.79 24.11 -7.28
N LYS A 89 -5.47 24.25 -7.41
CA LYS A 89 -4.81 24.89 -8.55
C LYS A 89 -3.80 23.96 -9.21
N SER A 90 -3.64 24.10 -10.53
CA SER A 90 -2.65 23.38 -11.34
C SER A 90 -2.75 21.85 -11.19
N VAL A 91 -3.98 21.31 -11.14
CA VAL A 91 -4.22 19.88 -11.03
C VAL A 91 -3.88 19.19 -12.35
N GLY A 92 -2.85 18.34 -12.33
CA GLY A 92 -2.43 17.58 -13.51
C GLY A 92 -3.45 16.53 -13.95
N SER A 93 -3.34 16.08 -15.21
CA SER A 93 -4.25 15.10 -15.83
C SER A 93 -4.43 13.81 -15.03
N GLN A 94 -3.36 13.29 -14.43
CA GLN A 94 -3.35 12.06 -13.64
C GLN A 94 -4.20 12.20 -12.36
N VAL A 95 -4.01 13.29 -11.61
CA VAL A 95 -4.77 13.59 -10.40
C VAL A 95 -6.23 13.94 -10.75
N MET A 96 -6.45 14.66 -11.85
CA MET A 96 -7.80 14.95 -12.36
C MET A 96 -8.56 13.67 -12.74
N ALA A 97 -7.90 12.68 -13.32
CA ALA A 97 -8.52 11.39 -13.62
C ALA A 97 -8.99 10.70 -12.33
N VAL A 98 -8.20 10.74 -11.26
CA VAL A 98 -8.59 10.19 -9.96
C VAL A 98 -9.80 10.95 -9.37
N PHE A 99 -9.83 12.28 -9.45
CA PHE A 99 -10.98 13.06 -9.00
C PHE A 99 -12.25 12.77 -9.80
N SER A 100 -12.13 12.66 -11.13
CA SER A 100 -13.25 12.32 -12.02
C SER A 100 -13.79 10.90 -11.73
N LEU A 101 -12.90 9.94 -11.51
CA LEU A 101 -13.27 8.56 -11.17
C LEU A 101 -13.93 8.42 -9.80
N THR A 102 -13.71 9.39 -8.90
CA THR A 102 -14.29 9.42 -7.55
C THR A 102 -15.43 10.44 -7.41
N SER A 103 -15.85 11.06 -8.51
CA SER A 103 -16.85 12.15 -8.56
C SER A 103 -16.52 13.32 -7.62
N LEU A 104 -15.24 13.54 -7.33
CA LEU A 104 -14.78 14.63 -6.47
C LEU A 104 -14.63 15.94 -7.23
N ASP A 105 -14.48 15.89 -8.55
CA ASP A 105 -14.51 17.04 -9.44
C ASP A 105 -15.83 17.83 -9.36
N GLU A 106 -16.94 17.18 -9.01
CA GLU A 106 -18.24 17.85 -8.77
C GLU A 106 -18.29 18.62 -7.43
N VAL A 107 -17.44 18.23 -6.47
CA VAL A 107 -17.50 18.73 -5.08
C VAL A 107 -16.34 19.69 -4.77
N LEU A 108 -15.22 19.54 -5.45
CA LEU A 108 -14.00 20.34 -5.29
C LEU A 108 -14.05 21.57 -6.19
N THR A 109 -13.61 22.72 -5.66
CA THR A 109 -13.45 23.93 -6.46
C THR A 109 -12.07 23.92 -7.11
N ILE A 110 -12.01 23.59 -8.40
CA ILE A 110 -10.77 23.44 -9.17
C ILE A 110 -10.62 24.62 -10.13
N GLU A 111 -9.51 25.33 -10.06
CA GLU A 111 -9.18 26.39 -11.02
C GLU A 111 -8.82 25.79 -12.39
N PRO A 112 -9.29 26.40 -13.50
CA PRO A 112 -8.97 25.93 -14.84
C PRO A 112 -7.46 26.02 -15.10
N PRO A 113 -6.87 25.05 -15.83
CA PRO A 113 -5.42 25.00 -16.06
C PRO A 113 -4.96 26.21 -16.88
N SER A 114 -3.86 26.83 -16.44
CA SER A 114 -3.22 27.94 -17.14
C SER A 114 -2.49 27.46 -18.41
N ALA A 115 -2.10 28.38 -19.30
CA ALA A 115 -1.36 28.03 -20.53
C ALA A 115 -0.01 27.33 -20.22
N ASP A 116 0.64 27.71 -19.12
CA ASP A 116 1.89 27.08 -18.65
C ASP A 116 1.66 25.67 -18.09
N ASP A 117 0.51 25.41 -17.46
CA ASP A 117 0.16 24.08 -16.94
C ASP A 117 -0.02 23.06 -18.08
N LYS A 118 -0.64 23.49 -19.20
CA LYS A 118 -0.82 22.64 -20.38
C LYS A 118 0.50 22.24 -21.04
N LEU A 119 1.53 23.09 -20.95
CA LEU A 119 2.86 22.81 -21.48
C LEU A 119 3.62 21.80 -20.60
N LYS A 120 3.49 21.92 -19.27
CA LYS A 120 4.07 20.99 -18.27
C LYS A 120 3.40 19.61 -18.29
N ASP A 121 2.09 19.54 -18.48
CA ASP A 121 1.33 18.28 -18.57
C ASP A 121 1.70 17.47 -19.83
N LYS A 122 2.03 18.15 -20.94
CA LYS A 122 2.58 17.51 -22.16
C LYS A 122 4.01 16.99 -22.01
N THR A 123 4.82 17.58 -21.12
CA THR A 123 6.19 17.12 -20.83
C THR A 123 6.23 16.04 -19.75
N ARG A 124 5.14 15.86 -18.97
CA ARG A 124 4.94 14.78 -17.98
C ARG A 124 4.54 13.44 -18.59
N GLY A 125 5.02 13.15 -19.80
CA GLY A 125 4.81 11.86 -20.47
C GLY A 125 5.18 10.69 -19.56
N GLU A 126 4.27 9.71 -19.51
CA GLU A 126 4.47 8.33 -19.07
C GLU A 126 5.02 8.11 -17.64
N HIS A 127 4.20 8.37 -16.62
CA HIS A 127 4.36 7.69 -15.33
C HIS A 127 3.18 6.74 -15.10
N SER A 128 3.52 5.45 -15.07
CA SER A 128 2.60 4.32 -15.01
C SER A 128 1.79 4.30 -13.71
N LEU A 129 0.50 3.97 -13.84
CA LEU A 129 -0.42 3.65 -12.74
C LEU A 129 0.26 2.68 -11.75
N PRO A 130 -0.06 2.74 -10.43
CA PRO A 130 0.56 1.88 -9.42
C PRO A 130 0.60 0.43 -9.87
N VAL A 131 1.73 -0.25 -9.59
CA VAL A 131 1.97 -1.64 -9.98
C VAL A 131 0.95 -2.53 -9.27
N THR A 132 -0.18 -2.74 -9.93
CA THR A 132 -1.19 -3.71 -9.51
C THR A 132 -0.70 -5.10 -9.87
N HIS A 133 -0.92 -6.09 -9.01
CA HIS A 133 -0.64 -7.48 -9.34
C HIS A 133 -1.20 -7.82 -10.74
N PRO A 134 -0.45 -8.50 -11.63
CA PRO A 134 -0.85 -8.71 -13.03
C PRO A 134 -2.24 -9.30 -13.21
N SER A 135 -2.72 -10.09 -12.24
CA SER A 135 -4.07 -10.66 -12.23
C SER A 135 -5.20 -9.63 -12.28
N VAL A 136 -4.98 -8.41 -11.77
CA VAL A 136 -5.99 -7.34 -11.74
C VAL A 136 -6.25 -6.79 -13.15
N ARG A 137 -5.24 -6.79 -14.03
CA ARG A 137 -5.35 -6.32 -15.42
C ARG A 137 -5.66 -7.45 -16.41
N SER A 138 -5.74 -8.69 -15.95
CA SER A 138 -5.92 -9.87 -16.81
C SER A 138 -7.39 -10.07 -17.21
N TRP A 139 -7.67 -9.92 -18.51
CA TRP A 139 -8.99 -10.23 -19.07
C TRP A 139 -9.36 -11.71 -18.89
N LEU A 140 -8.36 -12.61 -18.94
CA LEU A 140 -8.57 -14.04 -18.73
C LEU A 140 -9.01 -14.34 -17.30
N LYS A 141 -8.37 -13.67 -16.32
CA LYS A 141 -8.78 -13.77 -14.92
C LYS A 141 -10.22 -13.30 -14.73
N ARG A 142 -10.60 -12.20 -15.38
CA ARG A 142 -11.97 -11.70 -15.33
C ARG A 142 -12.98 -12.66 -15.96
N LEU A 143 -12.63 -13.32 -17.07
CA LEU A 143 -13.47 -14.34 -17.70
C LEU A 143 -13.70 -15.55 -16.77
N ILE A 144 -12.66 -16.00 -16.08
CA ILE A 144 -12.75 -17.05 -15.06
C ILE A 144 -13.68 -16.62 -13.93
N ASP A 145 -13.54 -15.37 -13.44
CA ASP A 145 -14.39 -14.83 -12.39
C ASP A 145 -15.86 -14.81 -12.79
N ILE A 146 -16.18 -14.35 -14.00
CA ILE A 146 -17.55 -14.31 -14.51
C ILE A 146 -18.11 -15.72 -14.63
N THR A 147 -17.36 -16.64 -15.24
CA THR A 147 -17.80 -18.03 -15.45
C THR A 147 -18.07 -18.73 -14.13
N GLY A 148 -17.13 -18.65 -13.18
CA GLY A 148 -17.30 -19.25 -11.87
C GLY A 148 -18.37 -18.56 -11.04
N ALA A 149 -18.58 -17.25 -11.18
CA ALA A 149 -19.70 -16.54 -10.55
C ALA A 149 -21.06 -17.01 -11.07
N ILE A 150 -21.20 -17.26 -12.38
CA ILE A 150 -22.44 -17.79 -12.97
C ILE A 150 -22.74 -19.21 -12.44
N VAL A 151 -21.73 -20.08 -12.40
CA VAL A 151 -21.87 -21.43 -11.83
C VAL A 151 -22.23 -21.35 -10.34
N GLY A 152 -21.51 -20.52 -9.58
CA GLY A 152 -21.77 -20.28 -8.16
C GLY A 152 -23.17 -19.74 -7.89
N LEU A 153 -23.65 -18.78 -8.68
CA LEU A 153 -25.02 -18.24 -8.59
C LEU A 153 -26.08 -19.28 -8.93
N SER A 154 -25.82 -20.16 -9.91
CA SER A 154 -26.73 -21.24 -10.27
C SER A 154 -26.91 -22.23 -9.11
N ILE A 155 -25.81 -22.65 -8.48
CA ILE A 155 -25.82 -23.49 -7.28
C ILE A 155 -26.51 -22.75 -6.12
N SER A 156 -26.18 -21.47 -5.94
CA SER A 156 -26.77 -20.62 -4.91
C SER A 156 -28.27 -20.51 -5.06
N SER A 157 -28.79 -20.41 -6.28
CA SER A 157 -30.24 -20.34 -6.53
C SER A 157 -30.98 -21.59 -6.06
N VAL A 158 -30.39 -22.78 -6.26
CA VAL A 158 -30.99 -24.05 -5.82
C VAL A 158 -30.94 -24.15 -4.29
N LEU A 159 -29.81 -23.80 -3.68
CA LEU A 159 -29.63 -23.87 -2.22
C LEU A 159 -30.33 -22.73 -1.47
N ALA A 160 -30.64 -21.62 -2.13
CA ALA A 160 -31.27 -20.46 -1.50
C ALA A 160 -32.65 -20.81 -0.92
N VAL A 161 -33.44 -21.65 -1.59
CA VAL A 161 -34.81 -21.98 -1.14
C VAL A 161 -34.83 -22.59 0.27
N PRO A 162 -34.14 -23.71 0.56
CA PRO A 162 -34.11 -24.26 1.91
C PRO A 162 -33.42 -23.34 2.93
N ILE A 163 -32.37 -22.61 2.52
CA ILE A 163 -31.65 -21.67 3.41
C ILE A 163 -32.57 -20.53 3.86
N ILE A 164 -33.33 -19.94 2.93
CA ILE A 164 -34.25 -18.83 3.20
C ILE A 164 -35.33 -19.27 4.18
N ILE A 165 -35.90 -20.47 3.98
CA ILE A 165 -36.91 -21.03 4.89
C ILE A 165 -36.31 -21.21 6.29
N ALA A 166 -35.12 -21.82 6.39
CA ALA A 166 -34.44 -22.03 7.67
C ALA A 166 -34.17 -20.72 8.42
N ILE A 167 -33.67 -19.68 7.71
CA ILE A 167 -33.39 -18.36 8.30
C ILE A 167 -34.69 -17.70 8.81
N ARG A 168 -35.78 -17.79 8.04
CA ARG A 168 -37.08 -17.19 8.40
C ARG A 168 -37.73 -17.88 9.61
N LEU A 169 -37.55 -19.19 9.75
CA LEU A 169 -38.06 -19.96 10.90
C LEU A 169 -37.22 -19.72 12.17
N ASP A 170 -35.91 -19.50 12.02
CA ASP A 170 -34.99 -19.32 13.16
C ASP A 170 -35.04 -17.92 13.75
N SER A 171 -35.23 -16.88 12.93
CA SER A 171 -35.35 -15.50 13.42
C SER A 171 -36.15 -14.57 12.49
N PRO A 172 -36.86 -13.56 13.03
CA PRO A 172 -37.52 -12.54 12.22
C PRO A 172 -36.50 -11.57 11.59
N GLY A 173 -36.83 -11.03 10.41
CA GLY A 173 -36.05 -9.96 9.76
C GLY A 173 -35.69 -10.20 8.28
N PRO A 174 -34.76 -9.42 7.69
CA PRO A 174 -34.33 -9.52 6.30
C PRO A 174 -33.43 -10.75 6.01
N ILE A 175 -33.65 -11.42 4.89
CA ILE A 175 -32.91 -12.64 4.50
C ILE A 175 -31.43 -12.35 4.23
N PHE A 176 -31.16 -11.24 3.56
CA PHE A 176 -29.81 -10.84 3.19
C PHE A 176 -29.26 -9.84 4.19
N PHE A 177 -27.98 -9.99 4.48
CA PHE A 177 -27.18 -9.02 5.21
C PHE A 177 -26.19 -8.37 4.24
N GLY A 178 -26.09 -7.04 4.31
CA GLY A 178 -25.18 -6.25 3.48
C GLY A 178 -24.24 -5.44 4.37
N GLN A 179 -22.94 -5.58 4.18
CA GLN A 179 -21.93 -4.80 4.90
C GLN A 179 -21.07 -3.99 3.93
N VAL A 180 -20.75 -2.74 4.29
CA VAL A 180 -19.82 -1.93 3.50
C VAL A 180 -18.39 -2.44 3.70
N ARG A 181 -17.70 -2.68 2.59
CA ARG A 181 -16.31 -3.13 2.54
C ARG A 181 -15.51 -2.28 1.57
N CYS A 182 -14.19 -2.28 1.74
CA CYS A 182 -13.25 -1.61 0.85
C CYS A 182 -12.73 -2.63 -0.18
N GLY A 183 -13.03 -2.40 -1.44
CA GLY A 183 -12.57 -3.18 -2.59
C GLY A 183 -11.32 -2.58 -3.23
N TRP A 184 -11.15 -2.86 -4.52
CA TRP A 184 -9.99 -2.38 -5.28
C TRP A 184 -9.86 -0.84 -5.25
N MET A 185 -8.64 -0.36 -5.01
CA MET A 185 -8.30 1.06 -4.80
C MET A 185 -9.14 1.76 -3.72
N GLY A 186 -9.61 1.02 -2.72
CA GLY A 186 -10.43 1.56 -1.63
C GLY A 186 -11.87 1.89 -2.02
N LYS A 187 -12.30 1.52 -3.24
CA LYS A 187 -13.69 1.69 -3.67
C LYS A 187 -14.61 0.93 -2.71
N ARG A 188 -15.55 1.64 -2.09
CA ARG A 188 -16.52 1.03 -1.18
C ARG A 188 -17.56 0.27 -1.98
N PHE A 189 -17.85 -0.96 -1.56
CA PHE A 189 -18.91 -1.78 -2.11
C PHE A 189 -19.66 -2.51 -1.00
N ARG A 190 -20.85 -3.03 -1.30
CA ARG A 190 -21.65 -3.76 -0.33
C ARG A 190 -21.51 -5.26 -0.55
N ILE A 191 -20.83 -5.94 0.37
CA ILE A 191 -20.72 -7.39 0.35
C ILE A 191 -22.04 -8.01 0.80
N TRP A 192 -22.53 -8.99 0.05
CA TRP A 192 -23.81 -9.66 0.33
C TRP A 192 -23.60 -11.03 0.95
N LYS A 193 -24.35 -11.31 2.01
CA LYS A 193 -24.39 -12.62 2.69
C LYS A 193 -25.82 -13.00 3.04
N PHE A 194 -26.06 -14.28 3.29
CA PHE A 194 -27.28 -14.67 4.02
C PHE A 194 -27.14 -14.25 5.47
N ARG A 195 -28.26 -13.84 6.08
CA ARG A 195 -28.28 -13.43 7.48
C ARG A 195 -27.99 -14.63 8.39
N SER A 196 -26.84 -14.57 9.07
CA SER A 196 -26.41 -15.55 10.07
C SER A 196 -26.41 -15.00 11.51
N MET A 197 -26.80 -13.73 11.68
CA MET A 197 -26.86 -13.05 12.97
C MET A 197 -28.25 -12.42 13.23
N CYS A 198 -28.56 -12.13 14.49
CA CYS A 198 -29.72 -11.36 14.90
C CYS A 198 -29.71 -9.93 14.30
N THR A 199 -30.89 -9.32 14.16
CA THR A 199 -31.04 -8.00 13.51
C THR A 199 -30.35 -6.85 14.25
N ASN A 200 -30.14 -6.98 15.55
CA ASN A 200 -29.45 -6.02 16.41
C ASN A 200 -27.97 -6.35 16.63
N ALA A 201 -27.39 -7.26 15.84
CA ALA A 201 -26.01 -7.71 16.00
C ALA A 201 -24.96 -6.59 15.95
N GLU A 202 -25.19 -5.56 15.13
CA GLU A 202 -24.25 -4.45 14.98
C GLU A 202 -24.21 -3.59 16.26
N ALA A 203 -25.38 -3.30 16.86
CA ALA A 203 -25.49 -2.58 18.14
C ALA A 203 -24.95 -3.36 19.34
N LEU A 204 -24.88 -4.70 19.24
CA LEU A 204 -24.30 -5.56 20.27
C LEU A 204 -22.78 -5.73 20.11
N LYS A 205 -22.20 -5.34 18.97
CA LYS A 205 -20.77 -5.54 18.66
C LYS A 205 -19.86 -4.92 19.71
N ASP A 206 -20.15 -3.70 20.13
CA ASP A 206 -19.32 -2.92 21.06
C ASP A 206 -19.38 -3.45 22.49
N LYS A 207 -20.36 -4.32 22.79
CA LYS A 207 -20.56 -4.95 24.10
C LYS A 207 -19.90 -6.32 24.22
N ILE A 208 -19.28 -6.81 23.14
CA ILE A 208 -18.70 -8.15 23.06
C ILE A 208 -17.17 -8.02 23.00
N PRO A 209 -16.42 -8.74 23.85
CA PRO A 209 -14.96 -8.68 23.84
C PRO A 209 -14.42 -9.21 22.51
N ASN A 210 -13.49 -8.45 21.91
CA ASN A 210 -12.72 -8.90 20.76
C ASN A 210 -11.58 -9.81 21.21
N GLN A 211 -11.54 -11.04 20.70
CA GLN A 211 -10.51 -12.02 20.99
C GLN A 211 -9.38 -12.02 19.96
N ALA A 212 -9.52 -11.31 18.84
CA ALA A 212 -8.46 -11.12 17.86
C ALA A 212 -7.49 -10.00 18.28
N LYS A 213 -6.20 -10.18 17.97
CA LYS A 213 -5.20 -9.12 18.02
C LYS A 213 -5.26 -8.30 16.72
N GLY A 214 -5.17 -6.97 16.81
CA GLY A 214 -5.19 -6.05 15.65
C GLY A 214 -6.58 -5.55 15.26
N ALA A 215 -6.72 -5.02 14.04
CA ALA A 215 -7.92 -4.33 13.56
C ALA A 215 -9.13 -5.25 13.30
N ILE A 216 -8.94 -6.57 13.33
CA ILE A 216 -9.95 -7.58 13.01
C ILE A 216 -10.79 -7.90 14.25
N PHE A 217 -12.11 -8.03 14.08
CA PHE A 217 -12.99 -8.56 15.13
C PHE A 217 -13.16 -10.08 14.99
N LYS A 218 -12.85 -10.83 16.05
CA LYS A 218 -13.13 -12.26 16.17
C LYS A 218 -13.60 -12.58 17.59
N ASN A 219 -14.66 -13.38 17.70
CA ASN A 219 -15.09 -13.97 18.96
C ASN A 219 -15.63 -15.38 18.65
N ASP A 220 -15.07 -16.39 19.31
CA ASP A 220 -15.39 -17.79 19.02
C ASP A 220 -16.80 -18.18 19.52
N ASN A 221 -17.32 -17.50 20.55
CA ASN A 221 -18.66 -17.70 21.10
C ASN A 221 -19.49 -16.42 20.98
N ASP A 222 -19.66 -15.94 19.74
CA ASP A 222 -20.40 -14.71 19.46
C ASP A 222 -21.91 -14.91 19.70
N PRO A 223 -22.51 -14.27 20.74
CA PRO A 223 -23.91 -14.46 21.11
C PRO A 223 -24.90 -13.90 20.08
N ARG A 224 -24.39 -13.19 19.05
CA ARG A 224 -25.21 -12.59 18.00
C ARG A 224 -25.58 -13.60 16.91
N ILE A 225 -24.87 -14.72 16.84
CA ILE A 225 -25.07 -15.76 15.81
C ILE A 225 -26.32 -16.57 16.16
N THR A 226 -27.20 -16.81 15.17
CA THR A 226 -28.40 -17.63 15.36
C THR A 226 -28.07 -19.13 15.22
N LYS A 227 -29.00 -20.02 15.60
CA LYS A 227 -28.74 -21.48 15.53
C LYS A 227 -28.52 -21.94 14.08
N VAL A 228 -29.35 -21.46 13.14
CA VAL A 228 -29.14 -21.69 11.70
C VAL A 228 -27.89 -20.95 11.22
N GLY A 229 -27.65 -19.73 11.72
CA GLY A 229 -26.46 -18.96 11.41
C GLY A 229 -25.14 -19.68 11.72
N GLN A 230 -25.09 -20.46 12.80
CA GLN A 230 -23.92 -21.25 13.16
C GLN A 230 -23.62 -22.33 12.12
N ILE A 231 -24.66 -23.00 11.59
CA ILE A 231 -24.54 -24.00 10.52
C ILE A 231 -24.09 -23.33 9.22
N LEU A 232 -24.71 -22.20 8.84
CA LEU A 232 -24.38 -21.47 7.63
C LEU A 232 -22.91 -21.03 7.63
N ARG A 233 -22.41 -20.50 8.75
CA ARG A 233 -21.00 -20.05 8.88
C ARG A 233 -20.01 -21.21 8.90
N ARG A 234 -20.37 -22.34 9.52
CA ARG A 234 -19.53 -23.56 9.52
C ARG A 234 -19.38 -24.15 8.13
N THR A 235 -20.42 -24.03 7.30
CA THR A 235 -20.46 -24.56 5.93
C THR A 235 -20.12 -23.51 4.87
N SER A 236 -19.85 -22.25 5.28
CA SER A 236 -19.70 -21.09 4.40
C SER A 236 -20.88 -20.85 3.45
N LEU A 237 -22.05 -21.43 3.73
CA LEU A 237 -23.25 -21.25 2.92
C LEU A 237 -23.79 -19.82 3.01
N ASP A 238 -23.46 -19.09 4.09
CA ASP A 238 -23.83 -17.68 4.20
C ASP A 238 -23.12 -16.78 3.17
N GLU A 239 -22.02 -17.25 2.58
CA GLU A 239 -21.22 -16.48 1.63
C GLU A 239 -21.66 -16.62 0.18
N LEU A 240 -22.57 -17.55 -0.13
CA LEU A 240 -23.08 -17.79 -1.47
C LEU A 240 -23.57 -16.52 -2.20
N PRO A 241 -24.26 -15.55 -1.56
CA PRO A 241 -24.65 -14.31 -2.23
C PRO A 241 -23.47 -13.46 -2.74
N GLN A 242 -22.25 -13.67 -2.25
CA GLN A 242 -21.05 -12.95 -2.72
C GLN A 242 -20.70 -13.24 -4.18
N PHE A 243 -21.18 -14.34 -4.78
CA PHE A 243 -21.02 -14.56 -6.21
C PHE A 243 -21.66 -13.45 -7.06
N TRP A 244 -22.65 -12.73 -6.53
CA TRP A 244 -23.18 -11.52 -7.16
C TRP A 244 -22.15 -10.38 -7.19
N ASN A 245 -21.40 -10.20 -6.10
CA ASN A 245 -20.32 -9.21 -6.03
C ASN A 245 -19.18 -9.57 -7.00
N VAL A 246 -18.90 -10.86 -7.20
CA VAL A 246 -17.94 -11.32 -8.20
C VAL A 246 -18.46 -11.04 -9.62
N LEU A 247 -19.72 -11.35 -9.91
CA LEU A 247 -20.32 -11.10 -11.22
C LEU A 247 -20.32 -9.62 -11.60
N THR A 248 -20.66 -8.74 -10.64
CA THR A 248 -20.67 -7.28 -10.82
C THR A 248 -19.28 -6.63 -10.86
N GLY A 249 -18.21 -7.39 -10.56
CA GLY A 249 -16.82 -6.92 -10.61
C GLY A 249 -16.36 -6.17 -9.37
N GLU A 250 -17.11 -6.24 -8.28
CA GLU A 250 -16.72 -5.69 -6.98
C GLU A 250 -15.73 -6.63 -6.24
N MET A 251 -15.80 -7.93 -6.54
CA MET A 251 -14.94 -8.98 -5.99
C MET A 251 -14.39 -9.90 -7.10
N SER A 252 -13.44 -10.75 -6.73
CA SER A 252 -12.84 -11.80 -7.55
C SER A 252 -13.04 -13.15 -6.84
N LEU A 253 -13.12 -14.26 -7.59
CA LEU A 253 -13.23 -15.60 -6.99
C LEU A 253 -12.02 -15.95 -6.12
N VAL A 254 -10.84 -15.48 -6.54
CA VAL A 254 -9.58 -15.63 -5.81
C VAL A 254 -9.03 -14.24 -5.56
N GLY A 255 -9.02 -13.83 -4.30
CA GLY A 255 -8.61 -12.51 -3.87
C GLY A 255 -8.45 -12.42 -2.37
N THR A 256 -7.85 -11.33 -1.89
CA THR A 256 -7.72 -11.05 -0.46
C THR A 256 -9.09 -10.71 0.15
N ARG A 257 -9.26 -11.00 1.45
CA ARG A 257 -10.48 -10.62 2.18
C ARG A 257 -10.64 -9.09 2.13
N PRO A 258 -11.78 -8.56 1.68
CA PRO A 258 -12.00 -7.12 1.64
C PRO A 258 -12.18 -6.59 3.08
N PRO A 259 -11.36 -5.62 3.53
CA PRO A 259 -11.47 -5.08 4.88
C PRO A 259 -12.70 -4.18 5.02
N THR A 260 -13.17 -4.01 6.26
CA THR A 260 -14.13 -2.95 6.62
C THR A 260 -13.46 -1.58 6.59
N PRO A 261 -14.23 -0.48 6.41
CA PRO A 261 -13.70 0.87 6.58
C PRO A 261 -12.96 1.05 7.93
N ASP A 262 -13.54 0.58 9.03
CA ASP A 262 -12.93 0.65 10.37
C ASP A 262 -11.64 -0.17 10.48
N GLU A 263 -11.53 -1.29 9.76
CA GLU A 263 -10.28 -2.08 9.69
C GLU A 263 -9.20 -1.27 8.98
N VAL A 264 -9.53 -0.66 7.82
CA VAL A 264 -8.60 0.17 7.05
C VAL A 264 -8.15 1.41 7.84
N GLU A 265 -9.06 2.06 8.57
CA GLU A 265 -8.72 3.22 9.41
C GLU A 265 -7.77 2.88 10.56
N ARG A 266 -7.72 1.61 10.97
CA ARG A 266 -6.83 1.09 12.03
C ARG A 266 -5.61 0.36 11.49
N TYR A 267 -5.40 0.37 10.18
CA TYR A 267 -4.13 -0.10 9.62
C TYR A 267 -3.04 0.86 10.04
N GLU A 268 -2.29 0.48 11.07
CA GLU A 268 -1.05 1.14 11.44
C GLU A 268 -0.01 0.80 10.38
N VAL A 269 0.42 1.79 9.60
CA VAL A 269 1.61 1.66 8.78
C VAL A 269 2.80 1.74 9.74
N PRO A 270 3.70 0.73 9.76
CA PRO A 270 4.97 0.83 10.46
C PRO A 270 5.61 2.21 10.25
N PRO A 271 5.90 2.99 11.31
CA PRO A 271 6.59 4.26 11.14
C PRO A 271 7.94 4.00 10.45
N LEU A 272 8.22 4.75 9.39
CA LEU A 272 9.54 4.76 8.76
C LEU A 272 10.49 5.45 9.74
N LEU A 273 11.39 4.66 10.33
CA LEU A 273 12.35 5.09 11.34
C LEU A 273 13.56 5.77 10.70
N ALA A 274 14.04 5.23 9.58
CA ALA A 274 15.16 5.79 8.82
C ALA A 274 15.05 5.44 7.34
N GLN A 275 15.52 6.33 6.48
CA GLN A 275 15.71 6.06 5.06
C GLN A 275 16.97 6.78 4.57
N SER A 276 17.76 6.10 3.76
CA SER A 276 18.88 6.72 3.05
C SER A 276 19.09 6.03 1.73
N ASN A 277 19.71 6.76 0.81
CA ASN A 277 20.23 6.21 -0.44
C ASN A 277 21.74 6.45 -0.52
N LEU A 278 22.43 5.58 -1.26
CA LEU A 278 23.83 5.73 -1.61
C LEU A 278 24.01 5.35 -3.08
N GLN A 279 24.87 6.08 -3.79
CA GLN A 279 25.26 5.72 -5.14
C GLN A 279 26.77 5.53 -5.17
N VAL A 280 27.22 4.36 -5.60
CA VAL A 280 28.64 4.02 -5.73
C VAL A 280 28.96 3.56 -7.14
N LYS A 281 30.25 3.61 -7.48
CA LYS A 281 30.75 3.05 -8.74
C LYS A 281 30.69 1.53 -8.72
N THR A 282 30.71 0.93 -9.90
CA THR A 282 30.79 -0.53 -10.05
C THR A 282 32.22 -1.01 -9.77
N ALA A 283 32.58 -1.09 -8.49
CA ALA A 283 33.89 -1.58 -8.06
C ALA A 283 33.77 -2.28 -6.71
N LEU A 284 34.47 -3.41 -6.55
CA LEU A 284 34.51 -4.12 -5.27
C LEU A 284 35.15 -3.27 -4.14
N THR A 285 36.01 -2.32 -4.49
CA THR A 285 36.60 -1.37 -3.55
C THR A 285 35.57 -0.43 -2.91
N ALA A 286 34.41 -0.25 -3.52
CA ALA A 286 33.32 0.55 -2.93
C ALA A 286 32.56 -0.18 -1.82
N LEU A 287 32.83 -1.48 -1.59
CA LEU A 287 32.15 -2.26 -0.55
C LEU A 287 32.38 -1.68 0.86
N GLU A 288 33.59 -1.18 1.15
CA GLU A 288 33.89 -0.56 2.45
C GLU A 288 33.04 0.68 2.69
N GLU A 289 32.85 1.51 1.65
CA GLU A 289 31.97 2.69 1.69
C GLU A 289 30.52 2.29 1.92
N VAL A 290 30.05 1.24 1.24
CA VAL A 290 28.69 0.71 1.38
C VAL A 290 28.43 0.20 2.80
N LEU A 291 29.34 -0.58 3.39
CA LEU A 291 29.16 -1.11 4.74
C LEU A 291 29.23 -0.01 5.80
N PHE A 292 30.17 0.92 5.66
CA PHE A 292 30.26 2.08 6.56
C PHE A 292 29.01 2.96 6.51
N TRP A 293 28.45 3.16 5.32
CA TRP A 293 27.19 3.86 5.14
C TRP A 293 26.03 3.11 5.79
N PHE A 294 25.92 1.80 5.58
CA PHE A 294 24.88 0.96 6.17
C PHE A 294 24.90 1.05 7.71
N ASP A 295 26.07 0.90 8.33
CA ASP A 295 26.24 0.94 9.78
C ASP A 295 25.79 2.27 10.38
N LYS A 296 26.13 3.39 9.75
CA LYS A 296 25.70 4.73 10.19
C LYS A 296 24.20 4.90 10.26
N ILE A 297 23.45 4.14 9.45
CA ILE A 297 21.99 4.28 9.36
C ILE A 297 21.31 3.21 10.19
N ALA A 298 21.84 2.00 10.24
CA ALA A 298 21.14 0.84 10.79
C ALA A 298 21.54 0.49 12.23
N ALA A 299 22.74 0.86 12.68
CA ALA A 299 23.26 0.42 13.99
C ALA A 299 22.39 0.87 15.17
N ASP A 300 21.78 2.05 15.09
CA ASP A 300 20.91 2.59 16.15
C ASP A 300 19.52 1.93 16.20
N PHE A 301 19.13 1.18 15.16
CA PHE A 301 17.78 0.62 15.03
C PHE A 301 17.73 -0.90 15.06
N LEU A 302 18.83 -1.59 14.76
CA LEU A 302 18.88 -3.05 14.63
C LEU A 302 19.66 -3.69 15.79
N PRO A 303 19.17 -4.81 16.36
CA PRO A 303 19.97 -5.65 17.25
C PRO A 303 21.22 -6.17 16.54
N ASP A 304 22.34 -6.33 17.27
CA ASP A 304 23.62 -6.77 16.70
C ASP A 304 23.50 -8.00 15.81
N GLY A 305 22.74 -9.02 16.24
CA GLY A 305 22.56 -10.24 15.45
C GLY A 305 21.93 -9.99 14.08
N ILE A 306 20.96 -9.09 14.00
CA ILE A 306 20.23 -8.75 12.76
C ILE A 306 21.07 -7.81 11.90
N LEU A 307 21.79 -6.87 12.53
CA LEU A 307 22.74 -5.99 11.87
C LEU A 307 23.79 -6.79 11.08
N HIS A 308 24.43 -7.78 11.72
CA HIS A 308 25.43 -8.64 11.06
C HIS A 308 24.83 -9.46 9.92
N GLN A 309 23.62 -10.01 10.08
CA GLN A 309 22.95 -10.74 8.99
C GLN A 309 22.68 -9.83 7.80
N CYS A 310 22.24 -8.59 8.04
CA CYS A 310 22.01 -7.61 7.00
C CYS A 310 23.32 -7.17 6.32
N GLN A 311 24.42 -6.98 7.06
CA GLN A 311 25.73 -6.69 6.49
C GLN A 311 26.23 -7.81 5.57
N ILE A 312 26.07 -9.07 5.97
CA ILE A 312 26.44 -10.22 5.14
C ILE A 312 25.59 -10.25 3.87
N ALA A 313 24.26 -10.11 3.99
CA ALA A 313 23.38 -10.10 2.83
C ALA A 313 23.65 -8.91 1.89
N LEU A 314 23.91 -7.72 2.43
CA LEU A 314 24.31 -6.54 1.68
C LEU A 314 25.64 -6.77 0.93
N THR A 315 26.62 -7.39 1.59
CA THR A 315 27.90 -7.75 0.99
C THR A 315 27.72 -8.71 -0.19
N GLU A 316 26.97 -9.78 0.00
CA GLU A 316 26.68 -10.76 -1.05
C GLU A 316 25.86 -10.13 -2.19
N GLY A 317 24.86 -9.30 -1.89
CA GLY A 317 24.06 -8.61 -2.89
C GLY A 317 24.88 -7.65 -3.73
N PHE A 318 25.73 -6.83 -3.09
CA PHE A 318 26.58 -5.85 -3.76
C PHE A 318 27.65 -6.52 -4.61
N THR A 319 28.35 -7.52 -4.07
CA THR A 319 29.38 -8.27 -4.80
C THR A 319 28.79 -9.01 -6.00
N ASN A 320 27.58 -9.56 -5.89
CA ASN A 320 26.87 -10.16 -7.03
C ASN A 320 26.53 -9.12 -8.11
N ALA A 321 26.04 -7.94 -7.72
CA ALA A 321 25.78 -6.86 -8.68
C ALA A 321 27.06 -6.47 -9.46
N VAL A 322 28.19 -6.30 -8.77
CA VAL A 322 29.47 -5.96 -9.39
C VAL A 322 30.01 -7.10 -10.27
N ARG A 323 30.04 -8.34 -9.76
CA ARG A 323 30.70 -9.48 -10.42
C ARG A 323 29.89 -10.11 -11.54
N HIS A 324 28.56 -10.03 -11.47
CA HIS A 324 27.68 -10.71 -12.40
C HIS A 324 26.84 -9.73 -13.20
N ALA A 325 26.09 -8.85 -12.55
CA ALA A 325 25.19 -7.95 -13.27
C ALA A 325 25.96 -6.92 -14.11
N HIS A 326 27.04 -6.37 -13.56
CA HIS A 326 27.84 -5.33 -14.19
C HIS A 326 29.18 -5.82 -14.77
N CYS A 327 29.37 -7.14 -14.92
CA CYS A 327 30.65 -7.71 -15.35
C CYS A 327 31.14 -7.18 -16.72
N ALA A 328 30.21 -6.80 -17.59
CA ALA A 328 30.47 -6.26 -18.93
C ALA A 328 30.18 -4.75 -19.03
N LEU A 329 29.90 -4.07 -17.91
CA LEU A 329 29.56 -2.65 -17.88
C LEU A 329 30.78 -1.81 -17.45
N PRO A 330 30.88 -0.54 -17.90
CA PRO A 330 31.95 0.35 -17.47
C PRO A 330 31.96 0.55 -15.94
N GLU A 331 33.14 0.71 -15.33
CA GLU A 331 33.26 1.00 -13.89
C GLU A 331 32.55 2.30 -13.47
N THR A 332 32.34 3.22 -14.41
CA THR A 332 31.58 4.46 -14.21
C THR A 332 30.08 4.23 -14.07
N THR A 333 29.60 3.02 -14.36
CA THR A 333 28.17 2.68 -14.20
C THR A 333 27.84 2.68 -12.71
N PRO A 334 26.79 3.41 -12.29
CA PRO A 334 26.45 3.48 -10.88
C PRO A 334 25.68 2.23 -10.42
N ILE A 335 25.96 1.79 -9.21
CA ILE A 335 25.09 0.94 -8.40
C ILE A 335 24.44 1.84 -7.36
N GLU A 336 23.11 1.83 -7.32
CA GLU A 336 22.33 2.59 -6.35
C GLU A 336 21.90 1.63 -5.22
N LEU A 337 21.93 2.11 -3.99
CA LEU A 337 21.50 1.38 -2.81
C LEU A 337 20.49 2.22 -2.03
N GLU A 338 19.49 1.56 -1.45
CA GLU A 338 18.50 2.19 -0.56
C GLU A 338 18.30 1.31 0.65
N ILE A 339 18.26 1.95 1.82
CA ILE A 339 17.85 1.33 3.07
C ILE A 339 16.58 2.02 3.54
N ARG A 340 15.59 1.25 3.94
CA ARG A 340 14.43 1.72 4.67
C ARG A 340 14.25 0.89 5.92
N ILE A 341 14.21 1.55 7.07
CA ILE A 341 14.00 0.90 8.36
C ILE A 341 12.60 1.25 8.83
N PHE A 342 11.80 0.23 9.07
CA PHE A 342 10.47 0.32 9.63
C PHE A 342 10.44 -0.48 10.93
N SER A 343 9.49 -0.22 11.83
CA SER A 343 9.21 -1.16 12.93
C SER A 343 8.07 -2.09 12.51
N PRO A 344 8.30 -3.38 12.20
CA PRO A 344 9.38 -4.26 12.70
C PRO A 344 10.30 -4.86 11.61
N TRP A 345 10.72 -4.11 10.58
CA TRP A 345 11.40 -4.68 9.42
C TRP A 345 12.33 -3.69 8.73
N ILE A 346 13.46 -4.17 8.22
CA ILE A 346 14.38 -3.43 7.36
C ILE A 346 14.22 -3.93 5.92
N GLU A 347 14.29 -3.00 4.97
CA GLU A 347 14.32 -3.25 3.53
C GLU A 347 15.63 -2.68 2.97
N ILE A 348 16.38 -3.52 2.25
CA ILE A 348 17.60 -3.16 1.56
C ILE A 348 17.37 -3.39 0.07
N LYS A 349 17.64 -2.37 -0.75
CA LYS A 349 17.57 -2.47 -2.21
C LYS A 349 18.91 -2.17 -2.84
N ILE A 350 19.22 -2.93 -3.88
CA ILE A 350 20.40 -2.73 -4.73
C ILE A 350 19.90 -2.67 -6.17
N TRP A 351 20.10 -1.52 -6.81
CA TRP A 351 19.79 -1.36 -8.23
C TRP A 351 21.02 -1.53 -9.08
N ASP A 352 20.87 -2.36 -10.10
CA ASP A 352 21.85 -2.62 -11.12
C ASP A 352 21.26 -2.35 -12.51
N ARG A 353 22.12 -2.25 -13.51
CA ARG A 353 21.81 -1.98 -14.91
C ARG A 353 22.23 -3.15 -15.81
N GLY A 354 22.44 -4.32 -15.21
CA GLY A 354 22.83 -5.52 -15.93
C GLY A 354 21.71 -6.13 -16.76
N GLU A 355 22.03 -7.24 -17.41
CA GLU A 355 21.01 -8.09 -18.05
C GLU A 355 20.06 -8.67 -17.00
N PRO A 356 18.78 -8.90 -17.35
CA PRO A 356 17.79 -9.42 -16.41
C PRO A 356 18.19 -10.82 -15.91
N PHE A 357 18.08 -10.99 -14.61
CA PHE A 357 18.42 -12.22 -13.90
C PHE A 357 17.15 -12.87 -13.32
N ASN A 358 16.94 -14.16 -13.60
CA ASN A 358 15.86 -14.92 -12.99
C ASN A 358 16.34 -15.53 -11.66
N LEU A 359 16.09 -14.81 -10.58
CA LEU A 359 16.50 -15.20 -9.23
C LEU A 359 15.83 -16.50 -8.77
N GLU A 360 14.55 -16.71 -9.05
CA GLU A 360 13.82 -17.92 -8.64
C GLU A 360 14.45 -19.17 -9.27
N LYS A 361 14.67 -19.15 -10.60
CA LYS A 361 15.30 -20.24 -11.33
C LYS A 361 16.74 -20.51 -10.86
N ALA A 362 17.47 -19.45 -10.52
CA ALA A 362 18.83 -19.58 -9.99
C ALA A 362 18.83 -20.22 -8.59
N LEU A 363 17.92 -19.80 -7.70
CA LEU A 363 17.78 -20.39 -6.37
C LEU A 363 17.35 -21.85 -6.44
N GLU A 364 16.40 -22.21 -7.30
CA GLU A 364 15.98 -23.60 -7.54
C GLU A 364 17.16 -24.46 -7.99
N SER A 365 17.92 -24.00 -8.99
CA SER A 365 19.09 -24.74 -9.50
C SER A 365 20.18 -24.97 -8.45
N VAL A 366 20.31 -24.06 -7.50
CA VAL A 366 21.31 -24.10 -6.43
C VAL A 366 20.82 -24.94 -5.24
N LEU A 367 19.52 -24.97 -4.97
CA LEU A 367 18.90 -25.80 -3.92
C LEU A 367 18.76 -27.27 -4.32
N GLU A 368 18.61 -27.58 -5.60
CA GLU A 368 18.56 -28.96 -6.13
C GLU A 368 19.94 -29.64 -6.16
N MET A 369 21.03 -28.88 -6.12
CA MET A 369 22.39 -29.41 -6.01
C MET A 369 22.66 -29.88 -4.57
N HIS A 370 22.28 -31.13 -4.26
CA HIS A 370 22.74 -31.86 -3.08
C HIS A 370 24.22 -32.27 -3.21
N THR A 371 25.13 -31.31 -3.25
CA THR A 371 26.58 -31.56 -3.27
C THR A 371 27.31 -30.78 -2.18
N ASP A 372 28.45 -31.34 -1.76
CA ASP A 372 29.28 -30.85 -0.67
C ASP A 372 29.54 -29.32 -0.81
N PRO A 373 29.21 -28.51 0.21
CA PRO A 373 29.41 -27.06 0.19
C PRO A 373 30.82 -26.61 -0.19
N LEU A 374 31.82 -27.49 -0.08
CA LEU A 374 33.21 -27.22 -0.40
C LEU A 374 33.56 -27.26 -1.91
N GLU A 375 32.72 -27.85 -2.78
CA GLU A 375 33.11 -28.15 -4.18
C GLU A 375 32.70 -27.14 -5.27
N HIS A 376 31.84 -26.15 -4.97
CA HIS A 376 31.42 -25.13 -5.96
C HIS A 376 31.59 -23.69 -5.46
N GLU A 377 32.38 -22.89 -6.19
CA GLU A 377 32.62 -21.45 -5.91
C GLU A 377 31.46 -20.54 -6.35
N GLY A 378 30.64 -20.96 -7.32
CA GLY A 378 29.53 -20.16 -7.86
C GLY A 378 28.23 -20.33 -7.08
N GLY A 379 27.49 -19.23 -6.85
CA GLY A 379 26.11 -19.27 -6.34
C GLY A 379 25.94 -19.27 -4.81
N ARG A 380 27.02 -19.39 -4.03
CA ARG A 380 26.97 -19.39 -2.54
C ARG A 380 26.33 -18.13 -1.95
N GLY A 381 26.60 -16.96 -2.54
CA GLY A 381 26.04 -15.69 -2.08
C GLY A 381 24.52 -15.63 -2.12
N LEU A 382 23.91 -16.23 -3.15
CA LEU A 382 22.45 -16.33 -3.25
C LEU A 382 21.86 -17.20 -2.14
N ILE A 383 22.53 -18.31 -1.78
CA ILE A 383 22.14 -19.19 -0.67
C ILE A 383 22.23 -18.45 0.67
N PHE A 384 23.30 -17.69 0.89
CA PHE A 384 23.45 -16.91 2.11
C PHE A 384 22.34 -15.87 2.23
N MET A 385 22.11 -15.07 1.18
CA MET A 385 21.01 -14.10 1.17
C MET A 385 19.66 -14.75 1.41
N SER A 386 19.35 -15.89 0.77
CA SER A 386 18.05 -16.56 0.93
C SER A 386 17.84 -17.20 2.30
N LYS A 387 18.92 -17.56 3.00
CA LYS A 387 18.86 -18.10 4.38
C LYS A 387 18.82 -17.00 5.43
N LEU A 388 19.47 -15.88 5.16
CA LEU A 388 19.59 -14.79 6.11
C LEU A 388 18.39 -13.85 6.06
N MET A 389 17.86 -13.55 4.87
CA MET A 389 16.75 -12.62 4.67
C MET A 389 15.41 -13.36 4.71
N ASP A 390 14.36 -12.69 5.19
CA ASP A 390 13.02 -13.28 5.27
C ASP A 390 12.27 -13.15 3.93
N GLU A 391 12.54 -12.09 3.17
CA GLU A 391 12.12 -11.97 1.77
C GLU A 391 13.30 -11.58 0.89
N LEU A 392 13.39 -12.22 -0.28
CA LEU A 392 14.41 -11.97 -1.30
C LEU A 392 13.75 -12.06 -2.68
N TYR A 393 13.75 -10.96 -3.45
CA TYR A 393 13.20 -10.96 -4.80
C TYR A 393 13.94 -9.99 -5.72
N TYR A 394 13.83 -10.21 -7.04
CA TYR A 394 14.53 -9.45 -8.06
C TYR A 394 13.54 -8.92 -9.10
N ILE A 395 13.49 -7.61 -9.30
CA ILE A 395 12.50 -6.93 -10.15
C ILE A 395 13.19 -6.27 -11.33
N ARG A 396 12.68 -6.51 -12.53
CA ARG A 396 13.02 -5.70 -13.73
C ARG A 396 12.03 -4.54 -13.85
N LEU A 397 12.56 -3.33 -13.97
CA LEU A 397 11.79 -2.10 -14.21
C LEU A 397 11.65 -1.84 -15.73
N GLU A 398 10.64 -1.07 -16.10
CA GLU A 398 10.37 -0.68 -17.50
C GLU A 398 11.52 0.16 -18.10
N ASP A 399 12.32 0.82 -17.27
CA ASP A 399 13.48 1.64 -17.64
C ASP A 399 14.80 0.85 -17.77
N HIS A 400 14.71 -0.48 -17.90
CA HIS A 400 15.85 -1.40 -18.01
C HIS A 400 16.77 -1.47 -16.77
N ARG A 401 16.38 -0.91 -15.62
CA ARG A 401 17.06 -1.18 -14.35
C ARG A 401 16.54 -2.47 -13.74
N ASN A 402 17.40 -3.15 -13.00
CA ASN A 402 17.00 -4.22 -12.09
C ASN A 402 17.09 -3.75 -10.64
N CYS A 403 16.35 -4.40 -9.77
CA CYS A 403 16.38 -4.16 -8.34
C CYS A 403 16.37 -5.49 -7.59
N LEU A 404 17.45 -5.79 -6.88
CA LEU A 404 17.45 -6.79 -5.82
C LEU A 404 16.82 -6.16 -4.58
N VAL A 405 15.82 -6.83 -3.99
CA VAL A 405 15.19 -6.41 -2.74
C VAL A 405 15.35 -7.50 -1.72
N MET A 406 15.83 -7.10 -0.54
CA MET A 406 16.05 -7.94 0.63
C MET A 406 15.28 -7.35 1.80
N ARG A 407 14.52 -8.16 2.53
CA ARG A 407 13.82 -7.73 3.74
C ARG A 407 14.11 -8.64 4.91
N LYS A 408 14.23 -8.03 6.08
CA LYS A 408 14.49 -8.73 7.34
C LYS A 408 13.63 -8.17 8.45
N GLN A 409 13.01 -9.02 9.25
CA GLN A 409 12.28 -8.65 10.45
C GLN A 409 13.29 -8.30 11.57
N ILE A 410 13.04 -7.20 12.29
CA ILE A 410 13.84 -6.66 13.40
C ILE A 410 13.39 -7.27 14.73
#